data_AF-A0A2H5AYW1-F1
#
_entry.id   AF-A0A2H5AYW1-F1
#
_cell.length_a   1.000
_cell.length_b   1.000
_cell.length_c   1.000
_cell.angle_alpha   90.00
_cell.angle_beta   90.00
_cell.angle_gamma   90.00
#
_symmetry.space_group_name_H-M   'P 1'
#
loop_
_entity.id
_entity.type
_entity.pdbx_description
1 polymer ?
#
loop_
_entity_poly.entity_id
_entity_poly.type
_entity_poly.pdbx_seq_one_letter_code
_entity_poly.pdbx_strand_id
1 'polypeptide(L)'
;MPDRQPPLSDQGGSPAAPAVPGSGTPVRRFRPAQLLFEPQADTPEPERFFNLESIDDPAELLRRSTELTLAFRAAADRAADFQAVAAAQLADPRRFDALSPAEIADRADWTPDYAVRMVEHGRGLLKQQRNPEH
;
A
#
# COMPACT_ATOMS: atom_id res chain seq x y z
N MET A 1 21.39 31.35 -27.03
CA MET A 1 22.10 30.96 -25.79
C MET A 1 22.40 32.24 -25.01
N PRO A 2 22.26 32.24 -23.67
CA PRO A 2 21.43 33.19 -22.93
C PRO A 2 22.20 34.24 -22.08
N ASP A 3 21.43 35.26 -21.66
CA ASP A 3 21.40 36.01 -20.38
C ASP A 3 22.69 36.40 -19.62
N ARG A 4 22.81 37.70 -19.25
CA ARG A 4 22.34 38.24 -17.93
C ARG A 4 22.75 39.70 -17.70
N GLN A 5 21.80 40.47 -17.18
CA GLN A 5 21.90 41.82 -16.60
C GLN A 5 22.52 41.83 -15.17
N PRO A 6 22.94 43.01 -14.65
CA PRO A 6 23.77 43.17 -13.43
C PRO A 6 22.95 43.41 -12.13
N PRO A 7 23.60 43.51 -10.93
CA PRO A 7 22.92 43.59 -9.64
C PRO A 7 22.83 45.00 -9.03
N LEU A 8 21.78 45.26 -8.23
CA LEU A 8 21.60 46.38 -7.27
C LEU A 8 20.83 45.79 -6.06
N SER A 9 21.45 45.54 -4.90
CA SER A 9 21.65 46.42 -3.72
C SER A 9 20.41 47.16 -3.19
N ASP A 10 19.95 46.77 -1.99
CA ASP A 10 19.40 47.65 -0.94
C ASP A 10 19.32 46.85 0.40
N GLN A 11 20.20 47.07 1.39
CA GLN A 11 20.12 48.01 2.53
C GLN A 11 18.90 47.85 3.48
N GLY A 12 19.22 47.60 4.76
CA GLY A 12 18.65 48.40 5.86
C GLY A 12 17.84 47.66 6.93
N GLY A 13 18.44 47.55 8.13
CA GLY A 13 17.70 47.82 9.38
C GLY A 13 17.42 46.64 10.31
N SER A 14 18.23 46.51 11.36
CA SER A 14 17.79 45.97 12.66
C SER A 14 17.55 47.11 13.65
N PRO A 15 16.79 46.87 14.73
CA PRO A 15 17.28 47.30 16.03
C PRO A 15 17.20 46.21 17.11
N ALA A 16 18.16 46.30 18.02
CA ALA A 16 18.43 45.42 19.14
C ALA A 16 17.49 45.64 20.34
N ALA A 17 17.33 44.59 21.16
CA ALA A 17 16.78 44.67 22.52
C ALA A 17 17.92 44.63 23.56
N PRO A 18 17.82 45.30 24.73
CA PRO A 18 18.94 45.46 25.65
C PRO A 18 19.10 44.28 26.61
N ALA A 19 20.34 44.03 27.00
CA ALA A 19 20.75 43.10 28.05
C ALA A 19 21.21 43.87 29.31
N VAL A 20 20.87 43.38 30.51
CA VAL A 20 21.73 43.49 31.70
C VAL A 20 21.47 42.32 32.68
N PRO A 21 22.50 41.81 33.38
CA PRO A 21 22.54 40.45 33.92
C PRO A 21 22.26 40.38 35.44
N GLY A 22 21.60 39.30 35.88
CA GLY A 22 21.50 38.92 37.29
C GLY A 22 22.67 38.02 37.69
N SER A 23 23.50 38.47 38.63
CA SER A 23 24.49 37.66 39.33
C SER A 23 23.82 36.85 40.45
N GLY A 24 23.70 35.54 40.25
CA GLY A 24 23.25 34.58 41.26
C GLY A 24 23.93 33.23 41.04
N THR A 25 24.59 32.72 42.07
CA THR A 25 25.42 31.51 42.16
C THR A 25 24.89 30.30 41.38
N PRO A 26 25.74 29.52 40.66
CA PRO A 26 25.27 28.37 39.89
C PRO A 26 24.84 27.23 40.83
N VAL A 27 23.55 26.94 40.85
CA VAL A 27 23.01 25.70 41.46
C VAL A 27 23.58 24.52 40.67
N ARG A 28 24.38 23.68 41.33
CA ARG A 28 24.94 22.46 40.73
C ARG A 28 23.80 21.46 40.47
N ARG A 29 23.32 21.41 39.23
CA ARG A 29 22.27 20.49 38.81
C ARG A 29 22.86 19.08 38.74
N PHE A 30 22.41 18.18 39.62
CA PHE A 30 22.68 16.75 39.47
C PHE A 30 21.98 16.28 38.19
N ARG A 31 22.75 15.74 37.24
CA ARG A 31 22.16 15.06 36.09
C ARG A 31 21.77 13.64 36.53
N PRO A 32 20.53 13.19 36.27
CA PRO A 32 20.17 11.79 36.49
C PRO A 32 21.09 10.90 35.65
N ALA A 33 21.50 9.76 36.22
CA ALA A 33 22.31 8.79 35.50
C ALA A 33 21.53 8.23 34.30
N GLN A 34 22.17 8.18 33.13
CA GLN A 34 21.57 7.55 31.96
C GLN A 34 21.44 6.06 32.18
N LEU A 35 20.20 5.58 32.18
CA LEU A 35 19.89 4.15 32.20
C LEU A 35 20.39 3.53 30.89
N LEU A 36 21.47 2.74 30.98
CA LEU A 36 21.97 1.87 29.91
C LEU A 36 21.19 0.56 29.93
N PHE A 37 19.90 0.59 29.63
CA PHE A 37 19.15 -0.63 29.37
C PHE A 37 18.76 -0.62 27.91
N GLU A 38 19.39 -1.50 27.15
CA GLU A 38 18.87 -1.87 25.84
C GLU A 38 17.64 -2.75 26.09
N PRO A 39 16.43 -2.33 25.68
CA PRO A 39 15.27 -3.20 25.80
C PRO A 39 15.60 -4.49 25.03
N GLN A 40 15.39 -5.64 25.66
CA GLN A 40 15.48 -6.92 24.95
C GLN A 40 14.50 -6.81 23.78
N ALA A 41 15.02 -6.80 22.55
CA ALA A 41 14.19 -6.94 21.39
C ALA A 41 13.56 -8.32 21.50
N ASP A 42 12.29 -8.39 21.89
CA ASP A 42 11.51 -9.60 21.72
C ASP A 42 11.65 -10.00 20.25
N THR A 43 12.14 -11.21 20.03
CA THR A 43 12.20 -11.74 18.67
C THR A 43 10.77 -11.71 18.17
N PRO A 44 10.44 -11.00 17.08
CA PRO A 44 9.08 -10.98 16.58
C PRO A 44 8.69 -12.44 16.33
N GLU A 45 7.64 -12.90 17.00
CA GLU A 45 7.07 -14.20 16.62
C GLU A 45 6.77 -14.15 15.12
N PRO A 46 7.05 -15.23 14.38
CA PRO A 46 6.68 -15.29 12.98
C PRO A 46 5.20 -14.94 12.84
N GLU A 47 4.89 -13.93 12.02
CA GLU A 47 3.52 -13.45 11.80
C GLU A 47 2.64 -14.60 11.28
N ARG A 48 1.78 -15.12 12.15
CA ARG A 48 0.77 -16.14 11.81
C ARG A 48 -0.59 -15.45 11.64
N PHE A 49 -0.96 -15.18 10.38
CA PHE A 49 -2.18 -14.41 10.05
C PHE A 49 -3.49 -15.05 10.51
N PHE A 50 -3.53 -16.37 10.73
CA PHE A 50 -4.77 -17.09 11.08
C PHE A 50 -4.71 -17.87 12.41
N ASN A 51 -3.51 -18.10 12.97
CA ASN A 51 -3.30 -18.79 14.25
C ASN A 51 -4.08 -20.10 14.41
N LEU A 52 -4.18 -20.91 13.34
CA LEU A 52 -4.91 -22.18 13.41
C LEU A 52 -4.15 -23.22 14.20
N GLU A 53 -2.81 -23.19 14.16
CA GLU A 53 -1.94 -24.16 14.84
C GLU A 53 -1.96 -24.02 16.37
N SER A 54 -2.49 -22.92 16.90
CA SER A 54 -2.67 -22.70 18.34
C SER A 54 -4.03 -23.12 18.88
N ILE A 55 -4.93 -23.67 18.03
CA ILE A 55 -6.26 -24.11 18.45
C ILE A 55 -6.22 -25.60 18.81
N ASP A 56 -6.31 -25.90 20.11
CA ASP A 56 -6.28 -27.29 20.60
C ASP A 56 -7.63 -28.01 20.48
N ASP A 57 -8.77 -27.28 20.56
CA ASP A 57 -10.11 -27.88 20.44
C ASP A 57 -10.41 -28.23 18.96
N PRO A 58 -10.58 -29.53 18.63
CA PRO A 58 -10.84 -29.95 17.25
C PRO A 58 -12.14 -29.38 16.67
N ALA A 59 -13.16 -29.12 17.50
CA ALA A 59 -14.43 -28.56 17.04
C ALA A 59 -14.27 -27.09 16.62
N GLU A 60 -13.57 -26.30 17.44
CA GLU A 60 -13.25 -24.90 17.11
C GLU A 60 -12.30 -24.81 15.91
N LEU A 61 -11.30 -25.70 15.81
CA LEU A 61 -10.39 -25.75 14.65
C LEU A 61 -11.16 -26.02 13.36
N LEU A 62 -12.09 -26.98 13.36
CA LEU A 62 -12.93 -27.28 12.21
C LEU A 62 -13.82 -26.09 11.82
N ARG A 63 -14.43 -25.42 12.80
CA ARG A 63 -15.28 -24.26 12.54
C ARG A 63 -14.49 -23.11 11.91
N ARG A 64 -13.34 -22.75 12.51
CA ARG A 64 -12.48 -21.65 12.04
C ARG A 64 -11.88 -21.91 10.66
N SER A 65 -11.36 -23.12 10.43
CA SER A 65 -10.82 -23.51 9.12
C SER A 65 -11.90 -23.51 8.03
N THR A 66 -13.14 -23.89 8.36
CA THR A 66 -14.27 -23.82 7.42
C THR A 66 -14.60 -22.38 7.05
N GLU A 67 -14.70 -21.48 8.04
CA GLU A 67 -14.91 -20.04 7.80
C GLU A 67 -13.81 -19.46 6.90
N LEU A 68 -12.55 -19.82 7.18
CA LEU A 68 -11.41 -19.37 6.39
C LEU A 68 -11.46 -19.86 4.95
N THR A 69 -11.87 -21.12 4.73
CA THR A 69 -12.04 -21.69 3.39
C THR A 69 -13.08 -20.92 2.58
N LEU A 70 -14.23 -20.60 3.20
CA LEU A 70 -15.28 -19.82 2.55
C LEU A 70 -14.80 -18.40 2.21
N ALA A 71 -14.06 -17.76 3.13
CA ALA A 71 -13.49 -16.44 2.89
C ALA A 71 -12.49 -16.44 1.73
N PHE A 72 -11.59 -17.43 1.65
CA PHE A 72 -10.64 -17.54 0.54
C PHE A 72 -11.32 -17.84 -0.79
N ARG A 73 -12.39 -18.64 -0.79
CA ARG A 73 -13.18 -18.86 -2.01
C ARG A 73 -13.76 -17.54 -2.53
N ALA A 74 -14.41 -16.78 -1.65
CA ALA A 74 -14.95 -15.47 -2.02
C ALA A 74 -13.85 -14.47 -2.46
N ALA A 75 -12.66 -14.54 -1.85
CA ALA A 75 -11.51 -13.74 -2.25
C ALA A 75 -10.97 -14.15 -3.63
N ALA A 76 -10.88 -15.45 -3.91
CA ALA A 76 -10.46 -15.98 -5.21
C ALA A 76 -11.45 -15.58 -6.31
N ASP A 77 -12.75 -15.66 -6.05
CA ASP A 77 -13.79 -15.23 -6.99
C ASP A 77 -13.64 -13.72 -7.34
N ARG A 78 -13.44 -12.87 -6.32
CA ARG A 78 -13.15 -11.43 -6.56
C ARG A 78 -11.85 -11.21 -7.31
N ALA A 79 -10.80 -11.96 -7.00
CA ALA A 79 -9.52 -11.85 -7.70
C ALA A 79 -9.69 -12.19 -9.20
N ALA A 80 -10.49 -13.21 -9.52
CA ALA A 80 -10.81 -13.57 -10.90
C ALA A 80 -11.58 -12.44 -11.62
N ASP A 81 -12.53 -11.78 -10.95
CA ASP A 81 -13.22 -10.60 -11.51
C ASP A 81 -12.24 -9.46 -11.82
N PHE A 82 -11.27 -9.19 -10.92
CA PHE A 82 -10.23 -8.20 -11.18
C PHE A 82 -9.32 -8.59 -12.35
N GLN A 83 -8.96 -9.87 -12.47
CA GLN A 83 -8.21 -10.38 -13.61
C GLN A 83 -8.97 -10.17 -14.92
N ALA A 84 -10.29 -10.43 -14.92
CA ALA A 84 -11.14 -10.21 -16.10
C ALA A 84 -11.22 -8.73 -16.47
N VAL A 85 -11.41 -7.85 -15.49
CA VAL A 85 -11.42 -6.39 -15.69
C VAL A 85 -10.07 -5.90 -16.25
N ALA A 86 -8.95 -6.43 -15.75
CA ALA A 86 -7.62 -6.10 -16.27
C ALA A 86 -7.44 -6.59 -17.72
N ALA A 87 -7.83 -7.84 -18.02
CA ALA A 87 -7.78 -8.39 -19.38
C ALA A 87 -8.64 -7.56 -20.36
N ALA A 88 -9.85 -7.18 -19.96
CA ALA A 88 -10.74 -6.34 -20.76
C ALA A 88 -10.15 -4.96 -21.07
N GLN A 89 -9.47 -4.35 -20.08
CA GLN A 89 -8.78 -3.08 -20.27
C GLN A 89 -7.57 -3.22 -21.19
N LEU A 90 -6.76 -4.27 -21.04
CA LEU A 90 -5.63 -4.55 -21.91
C LEU A 90 -6.06 -4.79 -23.37
N ALA A 91 -7.23 -5.39 -23.58
CA ALA A 91 -7.83 -5.63 -24.89
C ALA A 91 -8.72 -4.48 -25.41
N ASP A 92 -8.73 -3.31 -24.77
CA ASP A 92 -9.55 -2.18 -25.23
C ASP A 92 -8.93 -1.56 -26.50
N PRO A 93 -9.61 -1.61 -27.66
CA PRO A 93 -9.07 -1.06 -28.93
C PRO A 93 -8.88 0.46 -28.91
N ARG A 94 -9.38 1.17 -27.89
CA ARG A 94 -9.12 2.60 -27.71
C ARG A 94 -7.71 2.87 -27.16
N ARG A 95 -7.03 1.86 -26.63
CA ARG A 95 -5.65 1.97 -26.17
C ARG A 95 -4.67 1.87 -27.34
N PHE A 96 -3.57 2.60 -27.25
CA PHE A 96 -2.50 2.51 -28.23
C PHE A 96 -1.69 1.20 -28.09
N ASP A 97 -1.62 0.66 -26.87
CA ASP A 97 -0.92 -0.57 -26.49
C ASP A 97 -1.89 -1.74 -26.30
N ALA A 98 -3.02 -1.72 -27.01
CA ALA A 98 -4.01 -2.77 -26.94
C ALA A 98 -3.40 -4.14 -27.32
N LEU A 99 -3.68 -5.15 -26.50
CA LEU A 99 -3.20 -6.51 -26.70
C LEU A 99 -4.29 -7.38 -27.32
N SER A 100 -3.88 -8.30 -28.17
CA SER A 100 -4.74 -9.39 -28.61
C SER A 100 -5.01 -10.37 -27.46
N PRO A 101 -6.12 -11.13 -27.51
CA PRO A 101 -6.37 -12.19 -26.53
C PRO A 101 -5.24 -13.22 -26.43
N ALA A 102 -4.54 -13.52 -27.53
CA ALA A 102 -3.39 -14.44 -27.54
C ALA A 102 -2.21 -13.88 -26.73
N GLU A 103 -1.87 -12.60 -26.91
CA GLU A 103 -0.79 -11.96 -26.14
C GLU A 103 -1.14 -11.82 -24.65
N ILE A 104 -2.42 -11.62 -24.32
CA ILE A 104 -2.88 -11.65 -22.93
C ILE A 104 -2.74 -13.05 -22.36
N ALA A 105 -3.10 -14.08 -23.15
CA ALA A 105 -3.00 -15.47 -22.75
C ALA A 105 -1.56 -15.85 -22.41
N ASP A 106 -0.61 -15.50 -23.29
CA ASP A 106 0.81 -15.78 -23.09
C ASP A 106 1.37 -15.11 -21.80
N ARG A 107 0.93 -13.88 -21.49
CA ARG A 107 1.39 -13.16 -20.29
C ARG A 107 0.80 -13.71 -19.00
N ALA A 108 -0.41 -14.25 -19.06
CA ALA A 108 -1.15 -14.73 -17.90
C ALA A 108 -1.04 -16.25 -17.70
N ASP A 109 -0.27 -16.94 -18.57
CA ASP A 109 -0.20 -18.40 -18.64
C ASP A 109 -1.58 -19.05 -18.79
N TRP A 110 -2.38 -18.48 -19.70
CA TRP A 110 -3.73 -18.93 -20.01
C TRP A 110 -3.80 -19.58 -21.38
N THR A 111 -4.86 -20.35 -21.61
CA THR A 111 -5.21 -20.74 -22.98
C THR A 111 -5.82 -19.55 -23.73
N PRO A 112 -5.65 -19.47 -25.07
CA PRO A 112 -6.23 -18.40 -25.87
C PRO A 112 -7.75 -18.25 -25.68
N ASP A 113 -8.48 -19.38 -25.67
CA ASP A 113 -9.94 -19.38 -25.47
C ASP A 113 -10.33 -18.86 -24.09
N TYR A 114 -9.52 -19.15 -23.06
CA TYR A 114 -9.80 -18.64 -21.72
C TYR A 114 -9.58 -17.13 -21.65
N ALA A 115 -8.52 -16.60 -22.28
CA ALA A 115 -8.29 -15.16 -22.36
C ALA A 115 -9.44 -14.42 -23.07
N VAL A 116 -10.00 -14.98 -24.14
CA VAL A 116 -11.21 -14.43 -24.79
C VAL A 116 -12.37 -14.36 -23.81
N ARG A 117 -12.67 -15.45 -23.10
CA ARG A 117 -13.75 -15.46 -22.09
C ARG A 117 -13.52 -14.43 -20.98
N MET A 118 -12.28 -14.27 -20.51
CA MET A 118 -11.95 -13.31 -19.46
C MET A 118 -12.11 -11.86 -19.93
N VAL A 119 -11.70 -11.55 -21.16
CA VAL A 119 -11.92 -10.23 -21.77
C VAL A 119 -13.43 -9.93 -21.89
N GLU A 120 -14.23 -10.89 -22.32
CA GLU A 120 -15.68 -10.74 -22.44
C GLU A 120 -16.35 -10.52 -21.08
N HIS A 121 -16.00 -11.34 -20.08
CA HIS A 121 -16.49 -11.21 -18.71
C HIS A 121 -16.16 -9.84 -18.13
N GLY A 122 -14.90 -9.41 -18.25
CA GLY A 122 -14.45 -8.09 -17.78
C GLY A 122 -15.17 -6.92 -18.44
N ARG A 123 -15.46 -7.01 -19.75
CA ARG A 123 -16.30 -6.02 -20.45
C ARG A 123 -17.72 -6.00 -19.90
N GLY A 124 -18.28 -7.15 -19.51
CA GLY A 124 -19.56 -7.24 -18.81
C GLY A 124 -19.55 -6.51 -17.47
N LEU A 125 -18.54 -6.79 -16.63
CA LEU A 125 -18.36 -6.14 -15.33
C LEU A 125 -18.21 -4.61 -15.45
N LEU A 126 -17.40 -4.12 -16.39
CA LEU A 126 -17.23 -2.67 -16.62
C LEU A 126 -18.53 -2.00 -17.06
N LYS A 127 -19.39 -2.70 -17.82
CA LYS A 127 -20.72 -2.18 -18.19
C LYS A 127 -21.65 -2.11 -16.97
N GLN A 128 -21.65 -3.13 -16.11
CA GLN A 128 -22.43 -3.15 -14.88
C GLN A 128 -22.01 -2.03 -13.93
N GLN A 129 -20.70 -1.82 -13.74
CA GLN A 129 -20.17 -0.73 -12.91
C GLN A 129 -20.57 0.66 -13.43
N ARG A 130 -20.66 0.83 -14.74
CA ARG A 130 -21.08 2.10 -15.35
C ARG A 130 -22.60 2.34 -15.26
N ASN A 131 -23.40 1.28 -15.08
CA ASN A 131 -24.86 1.39 -14.96
C ASN A 131 -25.36 0.67 -13.70
N PRO A 132 -25.12 1.25 -12.51
CA PRO A 132 -25.44 0.63 -11.23
C PRO A 132 -26.96 0.59 -10.89
N GLU A 133 -27.84 0.95 -11.82
CA GLU A 133 -29.27 1.25 -11.56
C GLU A 133 -30.24 0.05 -11.67
N HIS A 134 -29.78 -1.19 -11.55
CA HIS A 134 -30.63 -2.40 -11.44
C HIS A 134 -30.10 -3.34 -10.37
#